data_AF-A0A7C5CSV0-F1
#
_entry.id   AF-A0A7C5CSV0-F1
#
_cell.length_a   1.000
_cell.length_b   1.000
_cell.length_c   1.000
_cell.angle_alpha   90.00
_cell.angle_beta   90.00
_cell.angle_gamma   90.00
#
_symmetry.space_group_name_H-M   'P 1'
#
loop_
_entity.id
_entity.type
_entity.pdbx_description
1 polymer ?
#
loop_
_entity_poly.entity_id
_entity_poly.type
_entity_poly.pdbx_seq_one_letter_code
_entity_poly.pdbx_strand_id
1 'polypeptide(L)' 'MNSHIPRHFIDDLLTRIDIIDIIHPRVPLKKAGRDYTACC' A
#
# COMPACT_ATOMS: atom_id res chain seq x y z
N MET A 1 10.73 19.66 -18.49
CA MET A 1 10.90 18.19 -18.55
C MET A 1 9.99 17.60 -17.48
N ASN A 2 8.72 17.32 -17.81
CA ASN A 2 7.77 16.78 -16.84
C ASN A 2 7.69 15.27 -16.99
N SER A 3 8.31 14.58 -16.04
CA SER A 3 8.14 13.15 -15.83
C SER A 3 6.75 12.90 -15.24
N HIS A 4 5.70 13.01 -16.05
CA HIS A 4 4.34 12.73 -15.61
C HIS A 4 4.15 11.21 -15.62
N ILE A 5 4.00 10.62 -14.44
CA ILE A 5 3.64 9.21 -14.32
C ILE A 5 2.25 9.04 -14.96
N PRO A 6 2.06 8.14 -15.93
CA PRO A 6 0.75 7.92 -16.52
C PRO A 6 -0.25 7.44 -15.47
N ARG A 7 -1.50 7.95 -15.51
CA ARG A 7 -2.51 7.55 -14.52
C ARG A 7 -2.83 6.06 -14.55
N HIS A 8 -2.89 5.47 -15.75
CA HIS A 8 -3.11 4.02 -15.90
C HIS A 8 -2.05 3.19 -15.16
N PHE A 9 -0.80 3.67 -15.12
CA PHE A 9 0.26 2.99 -14.40
C PHE A 9 0.04 3.04 -12.89
N ILE A 10 -0.50 4.14 -12.37
CA ILE A 10 -0.87 4.27 -10.95
C ILE A 10 -1.99 3.27 -10.62
N ASP A 11 -3.01 3.18 -11.46
CA ASP A 11 -4.15 2.28 -11.24
C ASP A 11 -3.70 0.80 -11.31
N ASP A 12 -2.86 0.45 -12.28
CA ASP A 12 -2.25 -0.87 -12.40
C ASP A 12 -1.40 -1.22 -11.17
N LEU A 13 -0.64 -0.25 -10.66
CA LEU A 13 0.18 -0.43 -9.46
C LEU A 13 -0.70 -0.68 -8.23
N LEU A 14 -1.73 0.13 -8.02
CA LEU A 14 -2.66 0.00 -6.89
C LEU A 14 -3.41 -1.35 -6.90
N THR A 15 -3.66 -1.91 -8.09
CA THR A 15 -4.35 -3.20 -8.22
C THR A 15 -3.45 -4.40 -7.92
N ARG A 16 -2.13 -4.25 -8.12
CA ARG A 16 -1.16 -5.36 -8.03
C ARG A 16 -0.40 -5.40 -6.70
N ILE A 17 -0.33 -4.27 -6.00
CA ILE A 17 0.42 -4.14 -4.76
C ILE A 17 -0.47 -4.38 -3.56
N ASP A 18 -0.01 -5.24 -2.65
CA ASP A 18 -0.56 -5.28 -1.29
C ASP A 18 0.10 -4.20 -0.44
N ILE A 19 -0.71 -3.26 0.05
CA ILE A 19 -0.26 -2.18 0.92
C ILE A 19 0.22 -2.69 2.29
N ILE A 20 -0.26 -3.85 2.73
CA ILE A 20 0.12 -4.47 4.01
C ILE A 20 1.61 -4.82 4.00
N ASP A 21 2.13 -5.37 2.90
CA ASP A 21 3.54 -5.74 2.75
C ASP A 21 4.47 -4.50 2.81
N ILE A 22 3.97 -3.35 2.37
CA ILE A 22 4.73 -2.09 2.39
C ILE A 22 4.72 -1.44 3.78
N ILE A 23 3.59 -1.54 4.50
CA ILE A 23 3.42 -0.89 5.81
C ILE A 23 4.02 -1.75 6.93
N HIS A 24 3.84 -3.07 6.89
CA HIS A 24 4.23 -3.98 7.97
C HIS A 24 5.71 -3.86 8.43
N PRO A 25 6.69 -3.67 7.54
CA PRO A 25 8.10 -3.47 7.94
C PRO A 25 8.35 -2.14 8.67
N ARG A 26 7.48 -1.14 8.47
CA ARG A 26 7.59 0.19 9.10
C ARG A 26 6.79 0.29 10.38
N VAL A 27 5.60 -0.31 10.39
CA VAL A 27 4.68 -0.32 11.52
C VAL A 27 4.15 -1.74 11.65
N PRO A 28 4.42 -2.44 12.78
CA PRO A 28 4.00 -3.83 12.94
C PRO A 28 2.47 -3.93 12.99
N LEU A 29 1.90 -4.36 11.87
CA LEU A 29 0.46 -4.55 11.72
C LEU A 29 0.02 -5.85 12.40
N LYS A 30 -1.08 -5.79 13.16
CA LYS A 30 -1.80 -6.94 13.73
C LYS A 30 -3.11 -7.15 12.99
N LYS A 31 -3.44 -8.40 12.66
CA LYS A 31 -4.70 -8.75 12.00
C LYS A 31 -5.87 -8.63 12.98
N ALA A 32 -6.89 -7.85 12.62
CA ALA A 32 -8.10 -7.61 13.40
C ALA A 32 -9.33 -7.95 12.55
N GLY A 33 -9.60 -9.25 12.38
CA GLY A 33 -10.70 -9.72 11.53
C GLY A 33 -10.40 -9.55 10.05
N ARG A 34 -11.15 -8.66 9.38
CA ARG A 34 -10.98 -8.33 7.96
C ARG A 34 -9.95 -7.22 7.72
N ASP A 35 -9.59 -6.49 8.78
CA ASP A 35 -8.71 -5.32 8.71
C ASP A 35 -7.39 -5.57 9.47
N TYR A 36 -6.50 -4.58 9.40
CA TYR A 36 -5.22 -4.55 10.12
C TYR A 36 -5.17 -3.33 11.04
N THR A 37 -4.64 -3.51 12.25
CA THR A 37 -4.47 -2.45 13.24
C THR A 37 -3.02 -2.33 13.67
N ALA A 38 -2.59 -1.14 14.06
CA ALA A 38 -1.28 -0.88 14.62
C ALA A 38 -1.36 0.18 15.73
N CYS A 39 -0.33 0.19 16.58
CA CYS A 39 -0.09 1.32 17.46
C CYS A 39 0.65 2.39 16.65
N CYS A 40 0.05 3.58 16.54
CA CYS A 40 0.65 4.74 15.89
C CYS A 40 1.82 5.32 16.71
#